data_AF-A0A524FX07-F1
#
_entry.id   AF-A0A524FX07-F1
#
_cell.length_a   1.000
_cell.length_b   1.000
_cell.length_c   1.000
_cell.angle_alpha   90.00
_cell.angle_beta   90.00
_cell.angle_gamma   90.00
#
_symmetry.space_group_name_H-M   'P 1'
#
loop_
_entity.id
_entity.type
_entity.pdbx_description
1 polymer ?
#
loop_
_entity_poly.entity_id
_entity_poly.type
_entity_poly.pdbx_seq_one_letter_code
_entity_poly.pdbx_strand_id
1 'polypeptide(L)' 'MGVLRKIGIAIVLYLILGVVFTFLLLNDIVSIHDDNILIDFLYTVLQPVIIVTNFLYVTLPFVP' A
#
# COMPACT_ATOMS: atom_id res chain seq x y z
N MET A 1 15.31 -0.87 24.26
CA MET A 1 14.05 -0.57 23.54
C MET A 1 13.33 -1.88 23.27
N GLY A 2 12.15 -2.09 23.86
CA GLY A 2 11.41 -3.36 23.77
C GLY A 2 11.03 -3.74 22.34
N VAL A 3 11.07 -5.03 22.03
CA VAL A 3 10.80 -5.60 20.70
C VAL A 3 9.46 -5.14 20.13
N LEU A 4 8.43 -5.02 20.99
CA LEU A 4 7.09 -4.56 20.62
C LEU A 4 7.08 -3.16 19.97
N ARG A 5 7.92 -2.24 20.45
CA ARG A 5 8.01 -0.88 19.89
C ARG A 5 8.64 -0.88 18.49
N LYS A 6 9.61 -1.76 18.23
CA LYS A 6 10.25 -1.89 16.92
C LYS A 6 9.26 -2.47 15.89
N ILE A 7 8.49 -3.47 16.29
CA ILE A 7 7.44 -4.07 15.46
C ILE A 7 6.36 -3.03 15.13
N GLY A 8 5.90 -2.26 16.13
CA GLY A 8 4.93 -1.19 15.90
C GLY A 8 5.39 -0.16 14.88
N ILE A 9 6.65 0.30 14.96
CA ILE A 9 7.21 1.25 13.99
C ILE A 9 7.31 0.63 12.59
N ALA A 10 7.74 -0.64 12.50
CA ALA A 10 7.83 -1.34 11.22
C ALA A 10 6.46 -1.49 10.53
N ILE A 11 5.41 -1.80 11.30
CA ILE A 11 4.04 -1.89 10.79
C ILE A 11 3.57 -0.53 10.29
N VAL A 12 3.79 0.55 11.07
CA VAL A 12 3.38 1.90 10.65
C VAL A 12 4.09 2.32 9.36
N LEU A 13 5.39 2.07 9.24
CA LEU A 13 6.13 2.37 8.01
C LEU A 13 5.63 1.56 6.81
N TYR A 14 5.34 0.28 7.02
CA TYR A 14 4.76 -0.58 6.00
C TYR A 14 3.41 -0.05 5.51
N LEU A 15 2.54 0.40 6.42
CA LEU A 15 1.26 1.01 6.06
C LEU A 15 1.44 2.30 5.25
N ILE A 16 2.34 3.20 5.68
CA ILE A 16 2.60 4.46 4.97
C ILE A 16 3.12 4.17 3.56
N LEU A 17 4.09 3.27 3.41
CA LEU A 17 4.64 2.88 2.11
C LEU A 17 3.56 2.26 1.21
N GLY A 18 2.70 1.41 1.75
CA GLY A 18 1.59 0.81 1.01
C GLY A 18 0.57 1.83 0.52
N VAL A 19 0.19 2.81 1.35
CA VAL A 19 -0.73 3.89 0.95
C VAL A 19 -0.13 4.77 -0.14
N VAL A 20 1.13 5.19 0.02
CA VAL A 20 1.83 6.00 -1.00
C VAL A 20 1.92 5.23 -2.32
N PHE A 21 2.31 3.96 -2.28
CA PHE A 21 2.39 3.12 -3.46
C PHE A 21 1.03 2.95 -4.15
N THR A 22 -0.04 2.74 -3.38
CA THR A 22 -1.41 2.67 -3.91
C THR A 22 -1.81 3.98 -4.59
N PHE A 23 -1.46 5.12 -4.00
CA PHE A 23 -1.73 6.43 -4.59
C PHE A 23 -0.99 6.62 -5.92
N LEU A 24 0.27 6.17 -6.02
CA LEU A 24 1.04 6.20 -7.27
C LEU A 24 0.40 5.34 -8.36
N LEU A 25 -0.14 4.17 -8.00
CA LEU A 25 -0.89 3.29 -8.91
C LEU A 25 -2.20 3.96 -9.38
N LEU A 26 -2.96 4.55 -8.46
CA LEU A 26 -4.26 5.18 -8.77
C LEU A 26 -4.15 6.41 -9.68
N ASN A 27 -3.02 7.11 -9.66
CA ASN A 27 -2.78 8.28 -10.51
C ASN A 27 -2.03 7.91 -11.81
N ASP A 28 -1.88 6.62 -12.13
CA ASP A 28 -1.12 6.11 -13.28
C ASP A 28 0.35 6.61 -13.34
N ILE A 29 0.93 7.05 -12.20
CA ILE A 29 2.34 7.47 -12.11
C ILE A 29 3.25 6.24 -12.19
N VAL A 30 2.79 5.14 -11.61
CA VAL A 30 3.42 3.82 -11.66
C VAL A 30 2.37 2.86 -12.18
N SER A 31 2.76 1.98 -13.10
CA SER A 31 1.86 0.96 -13.65
C SER A 31 2.53 -0.40 -13.60
N ILE A 32 1.73 -1.42 -13.30
CA ILE A 32 2.16 -2.81 -13.20
C ILE A 32 2.32 -3.32 -14.65
N HIS A 33 3.57 -3.45 -15.07
CA HIS A 33 3.93 -4.05 -16.35
C HIS A 33 4.82 -5.27 -16.06
N ASP A 34 4.64 -6.34 -16.83
CA ASP A 34 5.40 -7.59 -16.70
C ASP A 34 6.93 -7.37 -16.83
N ASP A 35 7.34 -6.27 -17.44
CA ASP A 35 8.74 -5.90 -17.66
C ASP A 35 9.42 -5.33 -16.40
N ASN A 36 8.63 -4.95 -15.37
CA ASN A 36 9.12 -4.27 -14.17
C ASN A 36 8.93 -5.11 -12.90
N ILE A 37 9.82 -6.09 -12.75
CA ILE A 37 9.87 -7.05 -11.63
C ILE A 37 9.87 -6.35 -10.26
N LEU A 38 10.47 -5.16 -10.14
CA LEU A 38 10.50 -4.42 -8.87
C LEU A 38 9.10 -3.95 -8.47
N ILE A 39 8.32 -3.44 -9.42
CA ILE A 39 6.95 -2.98 -9.18
C ILE A 39 6.03 -4.16 -8.91
N ASP A 40 6.20 -5.27 -9.62
CA ASP A 40 5.43 -6.50 -9.39
C ASP A 40 5.71 -7.10 -8.00
N PHE A 41 6.98 -7.12 -7.57
CA PHE A 41 7.35 -7.52 -6.22
C PHE A 41 6.76 -6.59 -5.16
N LEU A 42 6.86 -5.28 -5.34
CA LEU A 42 6.28 -4.29 -4.41
C LEU A 42 4.76 -4.42 -4.35
N TYR A 43 4.11 -4.64 -5.49
CA TYR A 43 2.66 -4.88 -5.56
C TYR A 43 2.27 -6.12 -4.76
N THR A 44 3.03 -7.21 -4.90
CA THR A 44 2.79 -8.45 -4.17
C THR A 44 2.97 -8.26 -2.66
N VAL A 45 4.05 -7.58 -2.24
CA VAL A 45 4.34 -7.35 -0.81
C VAL A 45 3.32 -6.41 -0.17
N LEU A 46 2.90 -5.37 -0.88
CA LEU A 46 2.00 -4.32 -0.37
C LEU A 46 0.51 -4.62 -0.64
N GLN A 47 0.19 -5.74 -1.31
CA GLN A 47 -1.16 -6.12 -1.73
C GLN A 47 -2.23 -5.97 -0.63
N PRO A 48 -2.01 -6.38 0.64
CA PRO A 48 -3.01 -6.22 1.68
C PRO A 48 -3.37 -4.75 1.93
N VAL A 49 -2.38 -3.86 1.90
CA VAL A 49 -2.59 -2.42 2.08
C VAL A 49 -3.30 -1.84 0.86
N ILE A 50 -2.91 -2.25 -0.35
CA ILE A 50 -3.55 -1.82 -1.60
C ILE A 50 -5.04 -2.19 -1.61
N ILE A 51 -5.39 -3.41 -1.20
CA ILE A 51 -6.79 -3.86 -1.14
C ILE A 51 -7.59 -3.02 -0.14
N VAL A 52 -7.07 -2.84 1.08
CA VAL A 52 -7.75 -2.05 2.12
C VAL A 52 -7.93 -0.60 1.68
N THR A 53 -6.88 0.01 1.11
CA THR A 53 -6.91 1.41 0.68
C THR A 53 -7.87 1.61 -0.49
N ASN A 54 -7.91 0.68 -1.46
CA ASN A 54 -8.91 0.70 -2.53
C ASN A 54 -10.34 0.49 -2.01
N PHE A 55 -10.54 -0.42 -1.06
CA PHE A 55 -11.84 -0.62 -0.43
C PHE A 55 -12.31 0.65 0.27
N LEU A 56 -11.44 1.32 1.02
CA LEU A 56 -11.73 2.62 1.63
C LEU A 56 -12.03 3.67 0.56
N TYR A 57 -11.23 3.76 -0.51
CA TYR A 57 -11.45 4.72 -1.59
C TYR A 57 -12.81 4.54 -2.27
N VAL A 58 -13.22 3.30 -2.51
CA VAL A 58 -14.53 2.98 -3.11
C VAL A 58 -15.67 3.21 -2.13
N THR A 59 -15.49 2.95 -0.83
CA THR A 59 -16.57 3.02 0.18
C THR A 59 -16.76 4.41 0.79
N LEU A 60 -15.69 5.20 0.94
CA LEU A 60 -15.74 6.56 1.51
C LEU A 60 -16.71 7.53 0.82
N PRO A 61 -16.90 7.56 -0.51
CA PRO A 61 -17.92 8.40 -1.13
C PRO A 61 -19.37 7.96 -0.83
N PHE A 62 -19.57 6.79 -0.21
CA PHE A 62 -20.88 6.25 0.18
C PHE A 62 -21.09 6.23 1.70
N VAL A 63 -20.15 6.77 2.48
CA VAL A 63 -20.38 7.04 3.91
C VAL A 63 -21.12 8.39 3.99
N PRO A 64 -22.38 8.42 4.48
CA PRO A 64 -23.19 9.63 4.54
C PRO A 64 -22.59 10.72 5.44
#